data_AF-A0A369VFW3-F1
#
_entry.id   AF-A0A369VFW3-F1
#
_cell.length_a   1.000
_cell.length_b   1.000
_cell.length_c   1.000
_cell.angle_alpha   90.00
_cell.angle_beta   90.00
_cell.angle_gamma   90.00
#
_symmetry.space_group_name_H-M   'P 1'
#
loop_
_entity.id
_entity.type
_entity.pdbx_description
1 polymer ?
#
loop_
_entity_poly.entity_id
_entity_poly.type
_entity_poly.pdbx_seq_one_letter_code
_entity_poly.pdbx_strand_id
1 'polypeptide(L)'
;APVVVFGPVSLVNGKVLFSDFFIKPNYSADLTELTGKLSAFSSQPAGSEPVLADLELRGRAEGSASLEITGKLNPLAKPLALDIQGKVRDLELPPLTPYSVKYAGHGIERGKLSMDVSYKVLPNGELTASNKLVLNQLTFGEAVEGAPNSLPVKLAVALLSDSRGVIDLDLPISGSLNDPQFRIGPVIFKIIVNLIGKAITAPFSLLARAFGGGDELSSVAFAPGSAALTPEARQGLDKVAKALTERPALKITVTGTASLERERDAIQRERLQALVHAAKRRAAPADTTPVQAAEYPALLKEVYRRADMPKPRNLVGMAKDLPVPEMEALLLAHLPAATEDEATELATQRGQAVKAYLAEQKLPEERLFIAAPKAAKPDEKWTPQAQLNLAAQ
;
A
#
# COMPACT_ATOMS: atom_id res chain seq x y z
N ALA A 1 -9.88 15.32 39.76
CA ALA A 1 -10.57 14.32 38.92
C ALA A 1 -10.07 12.93 39.31
N PRO A 2 -10.87 11.86 39.19
CA PRO A 2 -10.41 10.50 39.48
C PRO A 2 -9.30 10.08 38.51
N VAL A 3 -8.36 9.26 39.00
CA VAL A 3 -7.33 8.64 38.17
C VAL A 3 -7.92 7.40 37.51
N VAL A 4 -8.00 7.39 36.18
CA VAL A 4 -8.47 6.26 35.38
C VAL A 4 -7.26 5.49 34.88
N VAL A 5 -7.26 4.18 35.07
CA VAL A 5 -6.21 3.27 34.60
C VAL A 5 -6.72 2.46 33.42
N PHE A 6 -5.90 2.33 32.38
CA PHE A 6 -6.19 1.57 31.16
C PHE A 6 -5.11 0.50 30.95
N GLY A 7 -5.49 -0.62 30.35
CA GLY A 7 -4.57 -1.69 29.96
C GLY A 7 -4.22 -2.67 31.10
N PRO A 8 -3.25 -3.58 30.86
CA PRO A 8 -2.47 -3.72 29.63
C PRO A 8 -3.33 -4.15 28.42
N VAL A 9 -2.87 -3.83 27.22
CA VAL A 9 -3.53 -4.18 25.96
C VAL A 9 -2.57 -5.01 25.12
N SER A 10 -3.08 -6.09 24.53
CA SER A 10 -2.36 -6.89 23.53
C SER A 10 -3.13 -6.92 22.23
N LEU A 11 -2.42 -6.79 21.12
CA LEU A 11 -2.94 -6.97 19.77
C LEU A 11 -2.24 -8.17 19.14
N VAL A 12 -2.99 -9.09 18.56
CA VAL A 12 -2.45 -10.28 17.91
C VAL A 12 -3.04 -10.38 16.51
N ASN A 13 -2.17 -10.39 15.51
CA ASN A 13 -2.54 -10.51 14.09
C ASN A 13 -3.65 -9.52 13.66
N GLY A 14 -3.57 -8.29 14.14
CA GLY A 14 -4.51 -7.22 13.81
C GLY A 14 -4.36 -6.74 12.37
N LYS A 15 -5.45 -6.21 11.82
CA LYS A 15 -5.48 -5.50 10.55
C LYS A 15 -6.08 -4.11 10.75
N VAL A 16 -5.42 -3.09 10.21
CA VAL A 16 -5.91 -1.72 10.16
C VAL A 16 -5.98 -1.29 8.71
N LEU A 17 -7.14 -0.77 8.31
CA LEU A 17 -7.39 -0.15 7.02
C LEU A 17 -7.46 1.35 7.24
N PHE A 18 -6.54 2.10 6.66
CA PHE A 18 -6.51 3.56 6.74
C PHE A 18 -7.03 4.16 5.44
N SER A 19 -7.76 5.26 5.54
CA SER A 19 -8.21 6.03 4.38
C SER A 19 -8.13 7.51 4.69
N ASP A 20 -7.40 8.24 3.85
CA ASP A 20 -7.32 9.70 3.88
C ASP A 20 -8.17 10.29 2.74
N PHE A 21 -9.30 10.88 3.12
CA PHE A 21 -10.23 11.54 2.22
C PHE A 21 -9.91 13.04 1.97
N PHE A 22 -8.91 13.61 2.66
CA PHE A 22 -8.42 14.97 2.46
C PHE A 22 -7.48 15.10 1.25
N ILE A 23 -6.78 14.02 0.91
CA ILE A 23 -6.00 13.92 -0.32
C ILE A 23 -6.92 13.51 -1.49
N LYS A 24 -6.65 14.04 -2.68
CA LYS A 24 -7.38 13.73 -3.92
C LYS A 24 -6.39 13.35 -5.03
N PRO A 25 -6.51 12.18 -5.68
CA PRO A 25 -7.43 11.07 -5.33
C PRO A 25 -7.19 10.57 -3.90
N ASN A 26 -8.16 9.85 -3.33
CA ASN A 26 -8.05 9.43 -1.92
C ASN A 26 -6.84 8.50 -1.75
N TYR A 27 -6.20 8.57 -0.59
CA TYR A 27 -5.14 7.64 -0.23
C TYR A 27 -5.70 6.57 0.69
N SER A 28 -5.32 5.31 0.46
CA SER A 28 -5.60 4.19 1.36
C SER A 28 -4.30 3.52 1.76
N ALA A 29 -4.28 2.95 2.96
CA ALA A 29 -3.16 2.13 3.41
C ALA A 29 -3.61 0.89 4.17
N ASP A 30 -2.91 -0.21 3.91
CA ASP A 30 -3.15 -1.51 4.53
C ASP A 30 -2.03 -1.84 5.53
N LEU A 31 -2.39 -1.92 6.81
CA LEU A 31 -1.51 -2.43 7.86
C LEU A 31 -1.98 -3.82 8.29
N THR A 32 -1.13 -4.82 8.13
CA THR A 32 -1.47 -6.22 8.40
C THR A 32 -0.50 -6.84 9.40
N GLU A 33 -0.86 -8.01 9.93
CA GLU A 33 -0.02 -8.80 10.84
C GLU A 33 0.39 -8.03 12.10
N LEU A 34 -0.41 -7.04 12.50
CA LEU A 34 -0.11 -6.17 13.62
C LEU A 34 -0.14 -6.98 14.91
N THR A 35 1.03 -7.14 15.51
CA THR A 35 1.20 -7.87 16.77
C THR A 35 2.02 -7.03 17.73
N GLY A 36 1.51 -6.82 18.93
CA GLY A 36 2.11 -5.89 19.87
C GLY A 36 1.43 -5.84 21.22
N LYS A 37 1.99 -5.02 22.10
CA LYS A 37 1.50 -4.77 23.45
C LYS A 37 1.70 -3.31 23.83
N LEU A 38 0.79 -2.83 24.66
CA LEU A 38 0.89 -1.56 25.36
C LEU A 38 0.66 -1.84 26.85
N SER A 39 1.61 -1.50 27.70
CA SER A 39 1.46 -1.67 29.15
C SER A 39 0.36 -0.75 29.71
N ALA A 40 0.01 -0.93 30.97
CA ALA A 40 -0.98 -0.07 31.59
C ALA A 40 -0.51 1.40 31.63
N PHE A 41 -1.44 2.33 31.42
CA PHE A 41 -1.25 3.78 31.55
C PHE A 41 -2.41 4.39 32.32
N SER A 42 -2.25 5.62 32.81
CA SER A 42 -3.29 6.28 33.62
C SER A 42 -3.42 7.78 33.36
N SER A 43 -4.60 8.31 33.63
CA SER A 43 -4.86 9.75 33.64
C SER A 43 -4.32 10.36 34.93
N GLN A 44 -3.17 11.02 34.86
CA GLN A 44 -2.60 11.72 36.01
C GLN A 44 -3.22 13.12 36.17
N PRO A 45 -3.29 13.67 37.40
CA PRO A 45 -3.66 15.06 37.61
C PRO A 45 -2.76 16.02 36.82
N ALA A 46 -3.31 17.15 36.36
CA ALA A 46 -2.54 18.18 35.67
C ALA A 46 -1.35 18.64 36.54
N GLY A 47 -0.15 18.68 35.95
CA GLY A 47 1.10 19.03 36.64
C GLY A 47 1.85 17.87 37.30
N SER A 48 1.32 16.64 37.25
CA SER A 48 2.05 15.43 37.70
C SER A 48 2.93 14.87 36.58
N GLU A 49 4.02 14.17 36.92
CA GLU A 49 4.83 13.47 35.93
C GLU A 49 4.02 12.37 35.21
N PRO A 50 4.02 12.32 33.87
CA PRO A 50 3.31 11.30 33.12
C PRO A 50 3.90 9.90 33.35
N VAL A 51 3.03 8.94 33.68
CA VAL A 51 3.39 7.52 33.70
C VAL A 51 3.36 6.99 32.28
N LEU A 52 4.52 6.77 31.67
CA LEU A 52 4.62 6.24 30.30
C LEU A 52 4.41 4.72 30.28
N ALA A 53 3.56 4.24 29.37
CA ALA A 53 3.39 2.83 29.10
C ALA A 53 4.39 2.34 28.04
N ASP A 54 4.97 1.17 28.27
CA ASP A 54 5.81 0.47 27.30
C ASP A 54 4.99 0.03 26.10
N LEU A 55 5.46 0.38 24.90
CA LEU A 55 4.89 0.06 23.60
C LEU A 55 5.85 -0.84 22.83
N GLU A 56 5.32 -1.94 22.30
CA GLU A 56 5.95 -2.72 21.25
C GLU A 56 4.88 -3.06 20.20
N LEU A 57 5.15 -2.79 18.93
CA LEU A 57 4.26 -3.13 17.82
C LEU A 57 5.09 -3.53 16.60
N ARG A 58 4.74 -4.65 15.99
CA ARG A 58 5.32 -5.13 14.73
C ARG A 58 4.21 -5.42 13.73
N GLY A 59 4.49 -5.32 12.44
CA GLY A 59 3.57 -5.75 11.39
C GLY A 59 4.11 -5.46 10.00
N ARG A 60 3.20 -5.40 9.04
CA ARG A 60 3.50 -5.06 7.65
C ARG A 60 2.65 -3.88 7.17
N ALA A 61 3.24 -3.02 6.36
CA ALA A 61 2.54 -1.95 5.65
C ALA A 61 2.54 -2.25 4.14
N GLU A 62 1.42 -2.00 3.46
CA GLU A 62 1.26 -2.24 2.02
C GLU A 62 1.66 -3.68 1.60
N GLY A 63 1.32 -4.65 2.47
CA GLY A 63 1.55 -6.08 2.27
C GLY A 63 3.00 -6.56 2.35
N SER A 64 4.00 -5.67 2.30
CA SER A 64 5.41 -6.08 2.18
C SER A 64 6.39 -5.30 3.07
N ALA A 65 6.12 -4.02 3.36
CA ALA A 65 7.06 -3.21 4.13
C ALA A 65 7.06 -3.63 5.59
N SER A 66 8.21 -3.96 6.18
CA SER A 66 8.25 -4.31 7.61
C SER A 66 8.04 -3.06 8.46
N LEU A 67 7.17 -3.12 9.46
CA LEU A 67 6.91 -2.07 10.44
C LEU A 67 7.31 -2.54 11.84
N GLU A 68 8.07 -1.71 12.55
CA GLU A 68 8.39 -1.90 13.97
C GLU A 68 8.27 -0.57 14.71
N ILE A 69 7.58 -0.56 15.84
CA ILE A 69 7.48 0.60 16.73
C ILE A 69 7.74 0.11 18.15
N THR A 70 8.67 0.75 18.84
CA THR A 70 9.04 0.43 20.22
C THR A 70 9.22 1.70 21.02
N GLY A 71 9.00 1.66 22.33
CA GLY A 71 9.33 2.77 23.21
C GLY A 71 8.29 2.93 24.29
N LYS A 72 7.99 4.17 24.66
CA LYS A 72 7.04 4.48 25.71
C LYS A 72 6.14 5.65 25.32
N LEU A 73 4.87 5.60 25.70
CA LEU A 73 3.97 6.76 25.57
C LEU A 73 2.92 6.80 26.68
N ASN A 74 2.38 7.99 26.94
CA ASN A 74 1.12 8.13 27.67
C ASN A 74 0.12 8.91 26.80
N PRO A 75 -0.88 8.25 26.21
CA PRO A 75 -1.84 8.91 25.32
C PRO A 75 -2.81 9.85 26.04
N LEU A 76 -2.85 9.82 27.39
CA LEU A 76 -3.70 10.67 28.22
C LEU A 76 -2.98 11.91 28.75
N ALA A 77 -1.65 11.97 28.62
CA ALA A 77 -0.86 13.13 29.02
C ALA A 77 -1.21 14.35 28.14
N LYS A 78 -1.25 15.53 28.77
CA LYS A 78 -1.49 16.81 28.09
C LYS A 78 -0.39 17.80 28.49
N PRO A 79 0.52 18.19 27.56
CA PRO A 79 0.69 17.66 26.20
C PRO A 79 1.07 16.17 26.18
N LEU A 80 0.92 15.54 25.01
CA LEU A 80 1.30 14.13 24.79
C LEU A 80 2.75 13.90 25.24
N ALA A 81 3.00 12.86 26.04
CA ALA A 81 4.34 12.48 26.45
C ALA A 81 4.72 11.14 25.81
N LEU A 82 5.83 11.10 25.10
CA LEU A 82 6.30 9.91 24.40
C LEU A 82 7.82 9.90 24.20
N ASP A 83 8.37 8.71 24.06
CA ASP A 83 9.75 8.43 23.66
C ASP A 83 9.69 7.13 22.83
N ILE A 84 9.49 7.29 21.51
CA ILE A 84 9.25 6.17 20.59
C ILE A 84 10.31 6.13 19.49
N GLN A 85 10.62 4.91 19.07
CA GLN A 85 11.42 4.61 17.90
C GLN A 85 10.53 3.83 16.93
N GLY A 86 10.56 4.22 15.66
CA GLY A 86 9.84 3.56 14.59
C GLY A 86 10.79 3.20 13.46
N LYS A 87 10.57 2.03 12.86
CA LYS A 87 11.32 1.56 11.69
C LYS A 87 10.34 1.06 10.65
N VAL A 88 10.53 1.56 9.43
CA VAL A 88 9.89 1.05 8.23
C VAL A 88 10.99 0.62 7.27
N ARG A 89 10.84 -0.54 6.64
CA ARG A 89 11.76 -1.02 5.60
C ARG A 89 11.01 -1.38 4.35
N ASP A 90 11.59 -0.98 3.22
CA ASP A 90 11.17 -1.38 1.88
C ASP A 90 9.71 -1.04 1.54
N LEU A 91 9.21 0.09 2.05
CA LEU A 91 7.89 0.61 1.69
C LEU A 91 7.89 1.05 0.23
N GLU A 92 6.99 0.47 -0.56
CA GLU A 92 6.78 0.89 -1.94
C GLU A 92 6.22 2.32 -1.98
N LEU A 93 6.85 3.18 -2.77
CA LEU A 93 6.47 4.59 -2.88
C LEU A 93 5.32 4.89 -3.86
N PRO A 94 5.04 4.11 -4.93
CA PRO A 94 3.93 4.42 -5.84
C PRO A 94 2.57 4.62 -5.17
N PRO A 95 2.17 3.85 -4.12
CA PRO A 95 0.93 4.11 -3.37
C PRO A 95 0.86 5.51 -2.75
N LEU A 96 1.99 6.19 -2.50
CA LEU A 96 2.05 7.56 -1.97
C LEU A 96 1.89 8.64 -3.05
N THR A 97 1.66 8.25 -4.31
CA THR A 97 1.41 9.16 -5.44
C THR A 97 0.38 10.24 -5.14
N PRO A 98 -0.77 9.98 -4.47
CA PRO A 98 -1.74 11.04 -4.18
C PRO A 98 -1.14 12.21 -3.37
N TYR A 99 -0.25 11.91 -2.41
CA TYR A 99 0.48 12.94 -1.66
C TYR A 99 1.52 13.65 -2.54
N SER A 100 2.29 12.89 -3.32
CA SER A 100 3.31 13.46 -4.19
C SER A 100 2.70 14.40 -5.25
N VAL A 101 1.56 14.05 -5.83
CA VAL A 101 0.86 14.93 -6.78
C VAL A 101 0.39 16.21 -6.07
N LYS A 102 -0.19 16.10 -4.88
CA LYS A 102 -0.67 17.28 -4.12
C LYS A 102 0.46 18.23 -3.72
N TYR A 103 1.61 17.72 -3.28
CA TYR A 103 2.66 18.56 -2.69
C TYR A 103 3.84 18.84 -3.65
N ALA A 104 4.09 17.97 -4.61
CA ALA A 104 5.19 18.09 -5.56
C ALA A 104 4.76 18.18 -7.03
N GLY A 105 3.51 17.86 -7.37
CA GLY A 105 3.00 17.96 -8.74
C GLY A 105 3.35 16.80 -9.66
N HIS A 106 3.94 15.73 -9.12
CA HIS A 106 4.37 14.58 -9.89
C HIS A 106 3.90 13.29 -9.21
N GLY A 107 3.48 12.30 -10.00
CA GLY A 107 3.27 10.95 -9.50
C GLY A 107 4.60 10.22 -9.27
N ILE A 108 4.60 9.21 -8.40
CA ILE A 108 5.76 8.37 -8.17
C ILE A 108 5.64 7.14 -9.06
N GLU A 109 6.54 6.99 -10.02
CA GLU A 109 6.55 5.82 -10.90
C GLU A 109 7.10 4.59 -10.21
N ARG A 110 8.18 4.74 -9.44
CA ARG A 110 8.84 3.65 -8.70
C ARG A 110 9.72 4.19 -7.59
N GLY A 111 10.09 3.31 -6.67
CA GLY A 111 11.08 3.53 -5.64
C GLY A 111 10.65 2.92 -4.32
N LYS A 112 11.62 2.65 -3.44
CA LYS A 112 11.36 2.14 -2.10
C LYS A 112 11.84 3.12 -1.04
N LEU A 113 11.15 3.15 0.09
CA LEU A 113 11.48 3.93 1.26
C LEU A 113 11.81 3.02 2.44
N SER A 114 12.95 3.27 3.07
CA SER A 114 13.23 2.83 4.43
C SER A 114 13.36 4.05 5.33
N MET A 115 12.75 4.00 6.50
CA MET A 115 12.74 5.13 7.43
C MET A 115 13.01 4.66 8.86
N ASP A 116 13.87 5.38 9.57
CA ASP A 116 14.05 5.30 11.01
C ASP A 116 13.64 6.62 11.65
N VAL A 117 12.72 6.54 12.60
CA VAL A 117 12.26 7.70 13.36
C VAL A 117 12.56 7.51 14.84
N SER A 118 12.96 8.59 15.51
CA SER A 118 13.04 8.63 16.97
C SER A 118 12.39 9.92 17.44
N TYR A 119 11.27 9.81 18.15
CA TYR A 119 10.42 10.93 18.51
C TYR A 119 10.28 10.96 20.01
N LYS A 120 10.64 12.10 20.62
CA LYS A 120 10.54 12.33 22.05
C LYS A 120 9.79 13.62 22.31
N VAL A 121 8.71 13.53 23.07
CA VAL A 121 7.93 14.67 23.53
C VAL A 121 7.98 14.72 25.05
N LEU A 122 8.55 15.79 25.57
CA LEU A 122 8.61 16.05 27.00
C LEU A 122 7.27 16.62 27.52
N PRO A 123 6.96 16.49 28.82
CA PRO A 123 5.72 17.01 29.40
C PRO A 123 5.53 18.52 29.26
N ASN A 124 6.60 19.28 28.99
CA ASN A 124 6.54 20.72 28.68
C ASN A 124 6.13 21.00 27.22
N GLY A 125 5.92 19.97 26.39
CA GLY A 125 5.58 20.06 24.97
C GLY A 125 6.77 20.19 24.03
N GLU A 126 8.00 20.05 24.52
CA GLU A 126 9.20 20.07 23.70
C GLU A 126 9.35 18.76 22.92
N LEU A 127 9.45 18.87 21.59
CA LEU A 127 9.64 17.76 20.66
C LEU A 127 11.09 17.73 20.18
N THR A 128 11.73 16.58 20.35
CA THR A 128 12.95 16.19 19.64
C THR A 128 12.62 15.01 18.74
N ALA A 129 12.86 15.17 17.43
CA ALA A 129 12.61 14.15 16.43
C ALA A 129 13.85 13.96 15.53
N SER A 130 14.19 12.71 15.23
CA SER A 130 15.12 12.37 14.15
C SER A 130 14.37 11.58 13.09
N ASN A 131 14.66 11.87 11.82
CA ASN A 131 14.10 11.14 10.69
C ASN A 131 15.24 10.77 9.74
N LYS A 132 15.67 9.51 9.78
CA LYS A 132 16.60 8.97 8.79
C LYS A 132 15.80 8.29 7.70
N LEU A 133 16.02 8.71 6.47
CA LEU A 133 15.23 8.31 5.32
C LEU A 133 16.16 7.85 4.21
N VAL A 134 15.93 6.63 3.72
CA VAL A 134 16.65 6.05 2.58
C VAL A 134 15.65 5.77 1.47
N LEU A 135 15.83 6.42 0.32
CA LEU A 135 15.05 6.18 -0.88
C LEU A 135 15.91 5.42 -1.88
N ASN A 136 15.40 4.29 -2.38
CA ASN A 136 16.08 3.49 -3.38
C ASN A 136 15.40 3.65 -4.74
N GLN A 137 16.15 4.13 -5.72
CA GLN A 137 15.75 4.25 -7.13
C GLN A 137 14.42 5.01 -7.35
N LEU A 138 14.17 6.02 -6.52
CA LEU A 138 13.00 6.89 -6.65
C LEU A 138 12.95 7.50 -8.05
N THR A 139 11.80 7.41 -8.70
CA THR A 139 11.55 8.04 -9.99
C THR A 139 10.15 8.62 -10.01
N PHE A 140 10.07 9.88 -10.43
CA PHE A 140 8.82 10.59 -10.64
C PHE A 140 8.40 10.51 -12.10
N GLY A 141 7.10 10.43 -12.32
CA GLY A 141 6.51 10.53 -13.64
C GLY A 141 6.43 11.97 -14.13
N GLU A 142 5.75 12.16 -15.26
CA GLU A 142 5.50 13.50 -15.78
C GLU A 142 4.67 14.36 -14.81
N ALA A 143 4.77 15.68 -15.00
CA ALA A 143 3.97 16.62 -14.24
C ALA A 143 2.47 16.32 -14.46
N VAL A 144 1.72 16.31 -13.36
CA VAL A 144 0.28 16.09 -13.41
C VAL A 144 -0.42 17.43 -13.67
N GLU A 145 -1.17 17.49 -14.75
CA GLU A 145 -1.94 18.68 -15.11
C GLU A 145 -2.97 19.01 -14.03
N GLY A 146 -3.06 20.28 -13.63
CA GLY A 146 -3.96 20.73 -12.57
C GLY A 146 -3.49 20.45 -11.14
N ALA A 147 -2.28 19.91 -10.94
CA ALA A 147 -1.72 19.78 -9.60
C ALA A 147 -1.47 21.17 -8.96
N PRO A 148 -1.73 21.33 -7.65
CA PRO A 148 -1.71 22.65 -7.00
C PRO A 148 -0.30 23.22 -6.80
N ASN A 149 0.73 22.36 -6.81
CA ASN A 149 2.14 22.73 -6.72
C ASN A 149 2.92 21.94 -7.76
N SER A 150 4.02 22.48 -8.26
CA SER A 150 4.97 21.75 -9.10
C SER A 150 6.38 22.06 -8.64
N LEU A 151 7.03 21.07 -8.05
CA LEU A 151 8.41 21.16 -7.56
C LEU A 151 9.34 20.45 -8.56
N PRO A 152 10.60 20.89 -8.71
CA PRO A 152 11.56 20.28 -9.62
C PRO A 152 12.11 18.94 -9.05
N VAL A 153 11.22 18.00 -8.73
CA VAL A 153 11.56 16.76 -8.01
C VAL A 153 12.45 15.83 -8.80
N LYS A 154 12.33 15.79 -10.13
CA LYS A 154 13.23 15.03 -11.00
C LYS A 154 14.68 15.53 -10.87
N LEU A 155 14.87 16.86 -10.78
CA LEU A 155 16.19 17.45 -10.54
C LEU A 155 16.68 17.16 -9.13
N ALA A 156 15.81 17.29 -8.12
CA ALA A 156 16.17 16.96 -6.74
C ALA A 156 16.64 15.51 -6.58
N VAL A 157 15.92 14.55 -7.19
CA VAL A 157 16.34 13.14 -7.24
C VAL A 157 17.70 13.00 -7.90
N ALA A 158 17.89 13.58 -9.09
CA ALA A 158 19.15 13.48 -9.83
C ALA A 158 20.35 14.08 -9.07
N LEU A 159 20.14 15.12 -8.26
CA LEU A 159 21.18 15.74 -7.44
C LEU A 159 21.47 14.98 -6.15
N LEU A 160 20.46 14.32 -5.58
CA LEU A 160 20.56 13.68 -4.27
C LEU A 160 20.92 12.19 -4.36
N SER A 161 20.67 11.56 -5.50
CA SER A 161 20.94 10.13 -5.69
C SER A 161 22.43 9.86 -5.92
N ASP A 162 22.96 8.82 -5.27
CA ASP A 162 24.27 8.26 -5.60
C ASP A 162 24.26 7.52 -6.95
N SER A 163 25.41 6.96 -7.35
CA SER A 163 25.57 6.22 -8.61
C SER A 163 24.71 4.96 -8.72
N ARG A 164 24.09 4.52 -7.62
CA ARG A 164 23.18 3.37 -7.54
C ARG A 164 21.71 3.80 -7.41
N GLY A 165 21.45 5.11 -7.50
CA GLY A 165 20.11 5.67 -7.36
C GLY A 165 19.62 5.76 -5.91
N VAL A 166 20.51 5.72 -4.92
CA VAL A 166 20.16 5.77 -3.50
C VAL A 166 20.26 7.20 -2.96
N ILE A 167 19.21 7.65 -2.28
CA ILE A 167 19.18 8.93 -1.56
C ILE A 167 19.11 8.60 -0.06
N ASP A 168 20.14 8.95 0.70
CA ASP A 168 20.19 8.78 2.17
C ASP A 168 20.20 10.15 2.84
N LEU A 169 19.15 10.46 3.59
CA LEU A 169 18.92 11.75 4.24
C LEU A 169 18.71 11.56 5.73
N ASP A 170 19.39 12.38 6.52
CA ASP A 170 19.13 12.53 7.95
C ASP A 170 18.53 13.92 8.21
N LEU A 171 17.29 13.93 8.67
CA LEU A 171 16.45 15.11 8.88
C LEU A 171 16.12 15.25 10.38
N PRO A 172 17.02 15.84 11.18
CA PRO A 172 16.71 16.18 12.56
C PRO A 172 15.68 17.33 12.59
N ILE A 173 14.65 17.17 13.40
CA ILE A 173 13.59 18.16 13.64
C ILE A 173 13.48 18.38 15.15
N SER A 174 13.64 19.61 15.62
CA SER A 174 13.46 19.99 17.02
C SER A 174 12.60 21.24 17.13
N GLY A 175 11.71 21.31 18.13
CA GLY A 175 10.87 22.49 18.35
C GLY A 175 9.81 22.26 19.43
N SER A 176 8.99 23.28 19.67
CA SER A 176 7.88 23.19 20.63
C SER A 176 6.60 22.78 19.92
N LEU A 177 5.86 21.81 20.46
CA LEU A 177 4.49 21.50 19.99
C LEU A 177 3.51 22.65 20.29
N ASN A 178 3.83 23.48 21.28
CA ASN A 178 2.99 24.61 21.70
C ASN A 178 3.19 25.85 20.82
N ASP A 179 4.27 25.89 20.02
CA ASP A 179 4.54 26.94 19.04
C ASP A 179 5.17 26.30 17.78
N PRO A 180 4.33 25.84 16.83
CA PRO A 180 4.78 25.05 15.68
C PRO A 180 5.44 25.93 14.60
N GLN A 181 6.52 26.64 14.94
CA GLN A 181 7.39 27.35 14.00
C GLN A 181 8.43 26.40 13.36
N PHE A 182 8.01 25.19 12.96
CA PHE A 182 8.92 24.19 12.37
C PHE A 182 9.39 24.65 10.97
N ARG A 183 10.58 25.25 10.88
CA ARG A 183 11.17 25.69 9.60
C ARG A 183 11.86 24.52 8.90
N ILE A 184 11.09 23.69 8.20
CA ILE A 184 11.60 22.51 7.46
C ILE A 184 12.41 22.93 6.21
N GLY A 185 12.02 24.04 5.56
CA GLY A 185 12.64 24.52 4.31
C GLY A 185 14.17 24.74 4.38
N PRO A 186 14.70 25.48 5.38
CA PRO A 186 16.15 25.66 5.55
C PRO A 186 16.93 24.37 5.81
N VAL A 187 16.33 23.38 6.47
CA VAL A 187 16.96 22.06 6.72
C VAL A 187 17.13 21.30 5.41
N ILE A 188 16.09 21.25 4.58
CA ILE A 188 16.13 20.61 3.25
C ILE A 188 17.17 21.29 2.35
N PHE A 189 17.17 22.63 2.28
CA PHE A 189 18.11 23.38 1.44
C PHE A 189 19.58 23.17 1.86
N LYS A 190 19.86 23.14 3.17
CA LYS A 190 21.21 22.90 3.71
C LYS A 190 21.72 21.49 3.36
N ILE A 191 20.84 20.50 3.32
CA ILE A 191 21.21 19.13 2.95
C ILE A 191 21.54 19.03 1.46
N ILE A 192 20.75 19.66 0.58
CA ILE A 192 21.04 19.70 -0.87
C ILE A 192 22.43 20.33 -1.12
N VAL A 193 22.74 21.47 -0.50
CA VAL A 193 24.04 22.15 -0.68
C VAL A 193 25.20 21.31 -0.12
N ASN A 194 25.02 20.65 1.03
CA ASN A 194 26.05 19.82 1.64
C ASN A 194 26.32 18.53 0.87
N LEU A 195 25.31 17.97 0.19
CA LEU A 195 25.47 16.76 -0.63
C LEU A 195 26.18 17.07 -1.96
N ILE A 196 25.89 18.22 -2.58
CA ILE A 196 26.55 18.70 -3.81
C ILE A 196 28.05 18.97 -3.58
N GLY A 197 28.46 19.29 -2.34
CA GLY A 197 29.87 19.50 -1.99
C GLY A 197 30.77 18.25 -2.08
N LYS A 198 30.22 17.05 -2.34
CA LYS A 198 31.01 15.79 -2.32
C LYS A 198 30.88 14.89 -3.55
N ALA A 199 30.10 15.22 -4.57
CA ALA A 199 29.97 14.37 -5.75
C ALA A 199 29.96 15.18 -7.05
N ILE A 200 31.09 15.18 -7.75
CA ILE A 200 31.16 15.50 -9.18
C ILE A 200 31.78 14.28 -9.86
N THR A 201 30.95 13.48 -10.54
CA THR A 201 31.29 12.75 -11.78
C THR A 201 30.04 12.11 -12.41
N ALA A 202 29.51 12.82 -13.40
CA ALA A 202 29.11 12.36 -14.75
C ALA A 202 27.91 11.39 -15.02
N PRO A 203 27.35 11.44 -16.25
CA PRO A 203 26.01 10.97 -16.67
C PRO A 203 26.03 9.58 -17.36
N PHE A 204 24.90 8.89 -17.62
CA PHE A 204 24.78 8.00 -18.81
C PHE A 204 23.34 7.66 -19.24
N SER A 205 23.29 7.30 -20.53
CA SER A 205 22.20 7.22 -21.50
C SER A 205 21.65 5.81 -21.76
N LEU A 206 20.40 5.77 -22.22
CA LEU A 206 19.78 4.89 -23.22
C LEU A 206 20.41 3.51 -23.49
N LEU A 207 19.67 2.43 -23.22
CA LEU A 207 19.81 1.14 -23.91
C LEU A 207 18.46 0.43 -24.05
N ALA A 208 17.80 0.62 -25.20
CA ALA A 208 16.66 -0.18 -25.66
C ALA A 208 17.00 -0.73 -27.05
N ARG A 209 17.42 -2.01 -27.14
CA ARG A 209 17.49 -2.80 -28.41
C ARG A 209 17.98 -4.26 -28.29
N ALA A 210 18.06 -4.88 -27.11
CA ALA A 210 18.70 -6.20 -26.97
C ALA A 210 17.77 -7.40 -26.71
N PHE A 211 16.44 -7.26 -26.71
CA PHE A 211 15.52 -8.33 -26.28
C PHE A 211 15.02 -9.25 -27.39
N GLY A 212 15.93 -9.88 -28.14
CA GLY A 212 15.54 -10.97 -29.03
C GLY A 212 14.87 -12.12 -28.25
N GLY A 213 13.53 -12.18 -28.27
CA GLY A 213 12.72 -13.27 -27.71
C GLY A 213 11.28 -12.87 -27.33
N GLY A 214 10.38 -12.91 -28.32
CA GLY A 214 8.92 -13.17 -28.23
C GLY A 214 8.02 -12.33 -27.30
N ASP A 215 6.98 -11.72 -27.86
CA ASP A 215 5.88 -10.99 -27.20
C ASP A 215 5.26 -11.68 -25.96
N GLU A 216 5.38 -13.01 -25.83
CA GLU A 216 4.72 -13.83 -24.80
C GLU A 216 5.25 -13.70 -23.36
N LEU A 217 6.42 -13.08 -23.14
CA LEU A 217 6.99 -12.86 -21.80
C LEU A 217 6.90 -11.40 -21.32
N SER A 218 6.26 -10.54 -22.11
CA SER A 218 6.13 -9.10 -21.82
C SER A 218 4.94 -8.74 -20.94
N SER A 219 4.02 -9.68 -20.71
CA SER A 219 2.86 -9.48 -19.86
C SER A 219 2.38 -10.78 -19.18
N VAL A 220 1.58 -10.60 -18.13
CA VAL A 220 0.92 -11.66 -17.37
C VAL A 220 -0.58 -11.43 -17.47
N ALA A 221 -1.31 -12.40 -18.00
CA ALA A 221 -2.76 -12.32 -18.14
C ALA A 221 -3.47 -12.56 -16.79
N PHE A 222 -4.59 -11.86 -16.61
CA PHE A 222 -5.50 -12.03 -15.48
C PHE A 222 -6.93 -12.25 -15.97
N ALA A 223 -7.73 -12.92 -15.14
CA ALA A 223 -9.17 -12.95 -15.35
C ALA A 223 -9.77 -11.54 -15.09
N PRO A 224 -10.83 -11.14 -15.82
CA PRO A 224 -11.51 -9.87 -15.59
C PRO A 224 -11.93 -9.71 -14.13
N GLY A 225 -11.68 -8.53 -13.54
CA GLY A 225 -12.01 -8.22 -12.15
C GLY A 225 -11.09 -8.85 -11.10
N SER A 226 -10.20 -9.78 -11.48
CA SER A 226 -9.38 -10.56 -10.54
C SER A 226 -7.88 -10.22 -10.60
N ALA A 227 -7.23 -10.31 -9.44
CA ALA A 227 -5.78 -10.28 -9.28
C ALA A 227 -5.19 -11.66 -8.94
N ALA A 228 -5.98 -12.73 -9.03
CA ALA A 228 -5.48 -14.09 -8.79
C ALA A 228 -4.67 -14.59 -10.00
N LEU A 229 -3.46 -15.09 -9.73
CA LEU A 229 -2.61 -15.71 -10.76
C LEU A 229 -3.15 -17.10 -11.14
N THR A 230 -3.46 -17.28 -12.42
CA THR A 230 -3.83 -18.60 -12.97
C THR A 230 -2.63 -19.55 -13.02
N PRO A 231 -2.84 -20.87 -13.15
CA PRO A 231 -1.75 -21.83 -13.35
C PRO A 231 -0.86 -21.48 -14.55
N GLU A 232 -1.45 -21.00 -15.64
CA GLU A 232 -0.72 -20.60 -16.87
C GLU A 232 0.13 -19.36 -16.62
N ALA A 233 -0.41 -18.36 -15.90
CA ALA A 233 0.33 -17.16 -15.50
C ALA A 233 1.53 -17.51 -14.62
N ARG A 234 1.37 -18.46 -13.68
CA ARG A 234 2.44 -18.97 -12.82
C ARG A 234 3.55 -19.65 -13.63
N GLN A 235 3.20 -20.52 -14.58
CA GLN A 235 4.18 -21.15 -15.48
C GLN A 235 4.96 -20.12 -16.32
N GLY A 236 4.29 -19.06 -16.79
CA GLY A 236 4.96 -17.96 -17.49
C GLY A 236 5.96 -17.24 -16.57
N LEU A 237 5.54 -16.95 -15.34
CA LEU A 237 6.39 -16.30 -14.35
C LEU A 237 7.56 -17.16 -13.88
N ASP A 238 7.45 -18.50 -13.87
CA ASP A 238 8.57 -19.39 -13.59
C ASP A 238 9.70 -19.21 -14.62
N LYS A 239 9.35 -19.02 -15.90
CA LYS A 239 10.32 -18.73 -16.97
C LYS A 239 10.99 -17.38 -16.77
N VAL A 240 10.21 -16.36 -16.39
CA VAL A 240 10.72 -15.01 -16.06
C VAL A 240 11.68 -15.09 -14.87
N ALA A 241 11.32 -15.84 -13.83
CA ALA A 241 12.15 -16.00 -12.64
C ALA A 241 13.48 -16.67 -12.95
N LYS A 242 13.45 -17.73 -13.78
CA LYS A 242 14.66 -18.38 -14.27
C LYS A 242 15.56 -17.43 -15.06
N ALA A 243 15.00 -16.67 -16.01
CA ALA A 243 15.76 -15.72 -16.81
C ALA A 243 16.41 -14.60 -15.98
N LEU A 244 15.72 -14.10 -14.95
CA LEU A 244 16.26 -13.12 -14.01
C LEU A 244 17.34 -13.73 -13.09
N THR A 245 17.23 -15.00 -12.73
CA THR A 245 18.26 -15.68 -11.95
C THR A 245 19.55 -15.83 -12.75
N GLU A 246 19.47 -16.19 -14.03
CA GLU A 246 20.61 -16.32 -14.95
C GLU A 246 21.26 -14.97 -15.31
N ARG A 247 20.55 -13.85 -15.09
CA ARG A 247 21.00 -12.50 -15.45
C ARG A 247 20.94 -11.56 -14.24
N PRO A 248 21.90 -11.64 -13.30
CA PRO A 248 21.86 -10.89 -12.04
C PRO A 248 21.86 -9.36 -12.23
N ALA A 249 22.42 -8.88 -13.33
CA ALA A 249 22.44 -7.45 -13.69
C ALA A 249 21.09 -6.91 -14.17
N LEU A 250 20.03 -7.71 -14.25
CA LEU A 250 18.70 -7.25 -14.67
C LEU A 250 17.77 -7.03 -13.48
N LYS A 251 16.95 -5.98 -13.55
CA LYS A 251 15.81 -5.71 -12.68
C LYS A 251 14.52 -5.77 -13.48
N ILE A 252 13.41 -6.07 -12.80
CA ILE A 252 12.08 -6.14 -13.39
C ILE A 252 11.14 -5.15 -12.70
N THR A 253 10.40 -4.43 -13.51
CA THR A 253 9.31 -3.56 -13.09
C THR A 253 8.00 -4.11 -13.59
N VAL A 254 7.08 -4.39 -12.69
CA VAL A 254 5.73 -4.88 -12.99
C VAL A 254 4.76 -3.71 -12.98
N THR A 255 4.01 -3.51 -14.06
CA THR A 255 2.93 -2.51 -14.13
C THR A 255 1.60 -3.23 -14.26
N GLY A 256 0.82 -3.30 -13.19
CA GLY A 256 -0.54 -3.82 -13.28
C GLY A 256 -1.44 -2.86 -14.06
N THR A 257 -2.39 -3.41 -14.81
CA THR A 257 -3.37 -2.62 -15.57
C THR A 257 -4.77 -3.10 -15.26
N ALA A 258 -5.72 -2.17 -15.33
CA ALA A 258 -7.15 -2.45 -15.26
C ALA A 258 -7.89 -1.38 -16.07
N SER A 259 -9.11 -1.72 -16.47
CA SER A 259 -10.01 -0.82 -17.18
C SER A 259 -11.39 -0.89 -16.56
N LEU A 260 -11.85 0.21 -15.95
CA LEU A 260 -13.22 0.28 -15.45
C LEU A 260 -14.25 0.04 -16.57
N GLU A 261 -14.00 0.60 -17.76
CA GLU A 261 -14.87 0.43 -18.93
C GLU A 261 -15.07 -1.05 -19.30
N ARG A 262 -13.99 -1.85 -19.27
CA ARG A 262 -14.03 -3.28 -19.66
C ARG A 262 -14.36 -4.22 -18.51
N GLU A 263 -14.08 -3.83 -17.27
CA GLU A 263 -14.11 -4.73 -16.12
C GLU A 263 -15.18 -4.38 -15.08
N ARG A 264 -16.01 -3.35 -15.30
CA ARG A 264 -17.07 -2.91 -14.35
C ARG A 264 -17.88 -4.08 -13.79
N ASP A 265 -18.48 -4.88 -14.66
CA ASP A 265 -19.33 -6.01 -14.25
C ASP A 265 -18.52 -7.10 -13.54
N ALA A 266 -17.27 -7.32 -13.97
CA ALA A 266 -16.40 -8.32 -13.39
C ALA A 266 -15.94 -7.93 -11.98
N ILE A 267 -15.60 -6.65 -11.75
CA ILE A 267 -15.29 -6.09 -10.43
C ILE A 267 -16.48 -6.26 -9.48
N GLN A 268 -17.70 -5.99 -9.95
CA GLN A 268 -18.90 -6.20 -9.12
C GLN A 268 -19.14 -7.67 -8.79
N ARG A 269 -18.87 -8.59 -9.72
CA ARG A 269 -18.94 -10.04 -9.48
C ARG A 269 -17.89 -10.51 -8.46
N GLU A 270 -16.66 -10.04 -8.56
CA GLU A 270 -15.62 -10.34 -7.57
C GLU A 270 -15.97 -9.80 -6.19
N ARG A 271 -16.62 -8.63 -6.10
CA ARG A 271 -17.16 -8.12 -4.83
C ARG A 271 -18.23 -9.05 -4.26
N LEU A 272 -19.14 -9.56 -5.09
CA LEU A 272 -20.12 -10.55 -4.66
C LEU A 272 -19.43 -11.83 -4.16
N GLN A 273 -18.42 -12.34 -4.87
CA GLN A 273 -17.64 -13.49 -4.43
C GLN A 273 -16.97 -13.23 -3.07
N ALA A 274 -16.41 -12.04 -2.86
CA ALA A 274 -15.84 -11.65 -1.57
C ALA A 274 -16.87 -11.67 -0.42
N LEU A 275 -18.13 -11.30 -0.68
CA LEU A 275 -19.22 -11.42 0.30
C LEU A 275 -19.55 -12.89 0.61
N VAL A 276 -19.52 -13.77 -0.39
CA VAL A 276 -19.71 -15.21 -0.23
C VAL A 276 -18.57 -15.82 0.60
N HIS A 277 -17.31 -15.47 0.30
CA HIS A 277 -16.16 -15.86 1.10
C HIS A 277 -16.25 -15.35 2.55
N ALA A 278 -16.73 -14.11 2.75
CA ALA A 278 -16.96 -13.57 4.09
C ALA A 278 -18.09 -14.31 4.83
N ALA A 279 -19.10 -14.82 4.12
CA ALA A 279 -20.12 -15.68 4.70
C ALA A 279 -19.54 -17.04 5.13
N LYS A 280 -18.66 -17.65 4.31
CA LYS A 280 -17.95 -18.89 4.65
C LYS A 280 -17.13 -18.73 5.93
N ARG A 281 -16.29 -17.69 6.00
CA ARG A 281 -15.48 -17.39 7.19
C ARG A 281 -16.32 -17.14 8.45
N ARG A 282 -17.53 -16.61 8.31
CA ARG A 282 -18.45 -16.44 9.45
C ARG A 282 -19.05 -17.75 9.92
N ALA A 283 -19.37 -18.66 8.99
CA ALA A 283 -19.92 -19.97 9.32
C ALA A 283 -18.86 -20.93 9.89
N ALA A 284 -17.64 -20.87 9.36
CA ALA A 284 -16.51 -21.70 9.78
C ALA A 284 -15.23 -20.85 9.86
N PRO A 285 -14.98 -20.14 10.98
CA PRO A 285 -13.82 -19.25 11.13
C PRO A 285 -12.45 -19.92 10.98
N ALA A 286 -12.37 -21.22 11.30
CA ALA A 286 -11.13 -22.00 11.18
C ALA A 286 -10.90 -22.56 9.77
N ASP A 287 -11.89 -22.50 8.87
CA ASP A 287 -11.76 -22.98 7.50
C ASP A 287 -11.21 -21.89 6.59
N THR A 288 -9.98 -22.07 6.14
CA THR A 288 -9.27 -21.17 5.22
C THR A 288 -9.31 -21.64 3.76
N THR A 289 -10.06 -22.71 3.46
CA THR A 289 -10.13 -23.26 2.10
C THR A 289 -11.00 -22.39 1.18
N PRO A 290 -10.73 -22.39 -0.15
CA PRO A 290 -11.61 -21.74 -1.13
C PRO A 290 -13.07 -22.22 -1.03
N VAL A 291 -14.01 -21.39 -1.48
CA VAL A 291 -15.44 -21.78 -1.55
C VAL A 291 -15.59 -22.85 -2.63
N GLN A 292 -16.13 -24.00 -2.25
CA GLN A 292 -16.40 -25.10 -3.17
C GLN A 292 -17.75 -24.90 -3.87
N ALA A 293 -17.88 -25.45 -5.07
CA ALA A 293 -19.11 -25.32 -5.88
C ALA A 293 -20.38 -25.82 -5.13
N ALA A 294 -20.25 -26.86 -4.29
CA ALA A 294 -21.35 -27.39 -3.49
C ALA A 294 -21.77 -26.47 -2.33
N GLU A 295 -20.85 -25.64 -1.82
CA GLU A 295 -21.10 -24.71 -0.71
C GLU A 295 -21.76 -23.41 -1.20
N TYR A 296 -21.46 -23.02 -2.45
CA TYR A 296 -21.81 -21.73 -3.02
C TYR A 296 -23.31 -21.36 -2.88
N PRO A 297 -24.28 -22.23 -3.23
CA PRO A 297 -25.70 -21.86 -3.15
C PRO A 297 -26.15 -21.48 -1.73
N ALA A 298 -25.68 -22.21 -0.72
CA ALA A 298 -26.03 -21.96 0.68
C ALA A 298 -25.40 -20.66 1.20
N LEU A 299 -24.14 -20.41 0.84
CA LEU A 299 -23.43 -19.19 1.22
C LEU A 299 -24.01 -17.95 0.54
N LEU A 300 -24.32 -18.03 -0.76
CA LEU A 300 -24.96 -16.96 -1.51
C LEU A 300 -26.34 -16.63 -0.93
N LYS A 301 -27.13 -17.64 -0.53
CA LYS A 301 -28.42 -17.44 0.14
C LYS A 301 -28.28 -16.67 1.44
N GLU A 302 -27.22 -16.91 2.22
CA GLU A 302 -26.97 -16.15 3.45
C GLU A 302 -26.55 -14.70 3.16
N VAL A 303 -25.76 -14.47 2.10
CA VAL A 303 -25.46 -13.11 1.61
C VAL A 303 -26.74 -12.39 1.20
N TYR A 304 -27.57 -13.02 0.38
CA TYR A 304 -28.88 -12.49 -0.04
C TYR A 304 -29.78 -12.16 1.15
N ARG A 305 -29.89 -13.05 2.13
CA ARG A 305 -30.73 -12.85 3.32
C ARG A 305 -30.28 -11.64 4.15
N ARG A 306 -28.97 -11.41 4.27
CA ARG A 306 -28.38 -10.31 5.04
C ARG A 306 -28.28 -8.99 4.29
N ALA A 307 -28.27 -9.00 2.96
CA ALA A 307 -28.13 -7.78 2.16
C ALA A 307 -29.24 -6.78 2.50
N ASP A 308 -28.88 -5.51 2.71
CA ASP A 308 -29.86 -4.46 2.96
C ASP A 308 -30.40 -3.93 1.63
N MET A 309 -31.48 -4.56 1.15
CA MET A 309 -32.11 -4.22 -0.13
C MET A 309 -33.57 -4.71 -0.16
N PRO A 310 -34.43 -4.15 -1.03
CA PRO A 310 -35.78 -4.66 -1.26
C PRO A 310 -35.74 -6.11 -1.76
N LYS A 311 -36.42 -7.02 -1.04
CA LYS A 311 -36.50 -8.45 -1.40
C LYS A 311 -37.92 -8.83 -1.79
N PRO A 312 -38.13 -9.61 -2.87
CA PRO A 312 -39.42 -10.20 -3.16
C PRO A 312 -39.93 -10.98 -1.96
N ARG A 313 -41.21 -10.81 -1.61
CA ARG A 313 -41.83 -11.50 -0.46
C ARG A 313 -42.76 -12.60 -0.92
N ASN A 314 -42.85 -13.67 -0.14
CA ASN A 314 -43.86 -14.72 -0.34
C ASN A 314 -45.22 -14.30 0.26
N LEU A 315 -46.23 -15.16 0.10
CA LEU A 315 -47.60 -14.92 0.58
C LEU A 315 -47.72 -14.70 2.10
N VAL A 316 -46.68 -15.04 2.87
CA VAL A 316 -46.60 -14.91 4.34
C VAL A 316 -45.71 -13.71 4.75
N GLY A 317 -45.26 -12.88 3.79
CA GLY A 317 -44.48 -11.68 4.05
C GLY A 317 -42.98 -11.91 4.31
N MET A 318 -42.49 -13.15 4.24
CA MET A 318 -41.07 -13.48 4.37
C MET A 318 -40.33 -13.28 3.03
N ALA A 319 -39.03 -13.00 3.08
CA ALA A 319 -38.20 -12.94 1.87
C ALA A 319 -38.29 -14.26 1.11
N LYS A 320 -38.62 -14.19 -0.18
CA LYS A 320 -38.76 -15.35 -1.07
C LYS A 320 -37.38 -15.98 -1.29
N ASP A 321 -37.35 -17.31 -1.28
CA ASP A 321 -36.20 -18.09 -1.67
C ASP A 321 -36.09 -18.07 -3.21
N LEU A 322 -34.99 -17.55 -3.73
CA LEU A 322 -34.78 -17.36 -5.17
C LEU A 322 -33.76 -18.39 -5.69
N PRO A 323 -33.88 -18.86 -6.95
CA PRO A 323 -32.82 -19.59 -7.60
C PRO A 323 -31.50 -18.81 -7.61
N VAL A 324 -30.36 -19.52 -7.64
CA VAL A 324 -29.01 -18.92 -7.62
C VAL A 324 -28.85 -17.78 -8.65
N PRO A 325 -29.20 -17.93 -9.94
CA PRO A 325 -29.03 -16.86 -10.92
C PRO A 325 -29.86 -15.61 -10.61
N GLU A 326 -31.05 -15.77 -10.04
CA GLU A 326 -31.91 -14.64 -9.64
C GLU A 326 -31.36 -13.92 -8.41
N MET A 327 -30.80 -14.66 -7.43
CA MET A 327 -30.11 -14.05 -6.29
C MET A 327 -28.90 -13.25 -6.73
N GLU A 328 -28.07 -13.79 -7.63
CA GLU A 328 -26.89 -13.09 -8.16
C GLU A 328 -27.29 -11.82 -8.90
N ALA A 329 -28.26 -11.90 -9.81
CA ALA A 329 -28.74 -10.74 -10.55
C ALA A 329 -29.26 -9.64 -9.63
N LEU A 330 -30.05 -10.01 -8.61
CA LEU A 330 -30.64 -9.04 -7.68
C LEU A 330 -29.57 -8.41 -6.78
N LEU A 331 -28.60 -9.21 -6.31
CA LEU A 331 -27.47 -8.72 -5.53
C LEU A 331 -26.58 -7.77 -6.36
N LEU A 332 -26.19 -8.18 -7.58
CA LEU A 332 -25.35 -7.36 -8.46
C LEU A 332 -26.03 -6.03 -8.81
N ALA A 333 -27.35 -6.03 -9.03
CA ALA A 333 -28.11 -4.81 -9.33
C ALA A 333 -28.14 -3.81 -8.17
N HIS A 334 -28.00 -4.27 -6.91
CA HIS A 334 -28.02 -3.41 -5.72
C HIS A 334 -26.63 -3.15 -5.14
N LEU A 335 -25.58 -3.82 -5.63
CA LEU A 335 -24.21 -3.46 -5.30
C LEU A 335 -23.86 -2.11 -5.95
N PRO A 336 -23.10 -1.24 -5.26
CA PRO A 336 -22.60 -0.01 -5.86
C PRO A 336 -21.89 -0.28 -7.19
N ALA A 337 -22.07 0.59 -8.18
CA ALA A 337 -21.32 0.51 -9.42
C ALA A 337 -19.81 0.55 -9.13
N ALA A 338 -19.02 -0.19 -9.91
CA ALA A 338 -17.57 -0.13 -9.77
C ALA A 338 -17.05 1.28 -10.08
N THR A 339 -16.01 1.71 -9.37
CA THR A 339 -15.41 3.05 -9.49
C THR A 339 -14.02 3.00 -10.13
N GLU A 340 -13.51 4.15 -10.57
CA GLU A 340 -12.14 4.25 -11.10
C GLU A 340 -11.09 3.94 -10.03
N ASP A 341 -11.39 4.28 -8.76
CA ASP A 341 -10.53 3.93 -7.63
C ASP A 341 -10.43 2.40 -7.48
N GLU A 342 -11.53 1.67 -7.65
CA GLU A 342 -11.51 0.19 -7.60
C GLU A 342 -10.77 -0.44 -8.78
N ALA A 343 -10.87 0.14 -9.98
CA ALA A 343 -10.06 -0.30 -11.11
C ALA A 343 -8.57 -0.04 -10.84
N THR A 344 -8.23 1.13 -10.28
CA THR A 344 -6.86 1.48 -9.90
C THR A 344 -6.31 0.52 -8.83
N GLU A 345 -7.12 0.20 -7.83
CA GLU A 345 -6.80 -0.78 -6.80
C GLU A 345 -6.58 -2.19 -7.39
N LEU A 346 -7.47 -2.64 -8.28
CA LEU A 346 -7.31 -3.92 -8.99
C LEU A 346 -5.99 -3.98 -9.79
N ALA A 347 -5.63 -2.89 -10.47
CA ALA A 347 -4.35 -2.79 -11.17
C ALA A 347 -3.16 -2.90 -10.19
N THR A 348 -3.22 -2.23 -9.04
CA THR A 348 -2.21 -2.36 -7.97
C THR A 348 -2.08 -3.80 -7.50
N GLN A 349 -3.20 -4.45 -7.20
CA GLN A 349 -3.24 -5.84 -6.72
C GLN A 349 -2.63 -6.82 -7.73
N ARG A 350 -2.88 -6.63 -9.04
CA ARG A 350 -2.24 -7.44 -10.10
C ARG A 350 -0.72 -7.29 -10.10
N GLY A 351 -0.22 -6.07 -9.98
CA GLY A 351 1.22 -5.80 -9.86
C GLY A 351 1.84 -6.48 -8.63
N GLN A 352 1.15 -6.38 -7.49
CA GLN A 352 1.54 -7.03 -6.24
C GLN A 352 1.54 -8.56 -6.34
N ALA A 353 0.51 -9.17 -6.94
CA ALA A 353 0.41 -10.61 -7.10
C ALA A 353 1.59 -11.18 -7.90
N VAL A 354 1.95 -10.54 -9.01
CA VAL A 354 3.12 -10.93 -9.81
C VAL A 354 4.41 -10.77 -9.01
N LYS A 355 4.61 -9.61 -8.36
CA LYS A 355 5.82 -9.37 -7.54
C LYS A 355 5.96 -10.41 -6.44
N ALA A 356 4.87 -10.68 -5.70
CA ALA A 356 4.84 -11.66 -4.63
C ALA A 356 5.24 -13.05 -5.14
N TYR A 357 4.70 -13.47 -6.28
CA TYR A 357 5.07 -14.75 -6.89
C TYR A 357 6.56 -14.80 -7.30
N LEU A 358 7.10 -13.73 -7.90
CA LEU A 358 8.52 -13.67 -8.26
C LEU A 358 9.44 -13.70 -7.02
N ALA A 359 9.02 -13.09 -5.91
CA ALA A 359 9.73 -13.14 -4.64
C ALA A 359 9.70 -14.56 -4.03
N GLU A 360 8.58 -15.29 -4.13
CA GLU A 360 8.48 -16.70 -3.73
C GLU A 360 9.48 -17.59 -4.49
N GLN A 361 9.81 -17.24 -5.74
CA GLN A 361 10.86 -17.88 -6.54
C GLN A 361 12.29 -17.50 -6.12
N LYS A 362 12.45 -16.84 -4.97
CA LYS A 362 13.73 -16.40 -4.39
C LYS A 362 14.52 -15.38 -5.22
N LEU A 363 13.83 -14.59 -6.04
CA LEU A 363 14.46 -13.42 -6.64
C LEU A 363 14.72 -12.34 -5.59
N PRO A 364 15.90 -11.68 -5.60
CA PRO A 364 16.19 -10.60 -4.65
C PRO A 364 15.17 -9.47 -4.77
N GLU A 365 14.54 -9.07 -3.66
CA GLU A 365 13.50 -8.04 -3.65
C GLU A 365 13.99 -6.67 -4.16
N GLU A 366 15.28 -6.37 -4.01
CA GLU A 366 15.93 -5.17 -4.55
C GLU A 366 15.91 -5.09 -6.09
N ARG A 367 15.58 -6.21 -6.76
CA ARG A 367 15.48 -6.33 -8.22
C ARG A 367 14.03 -6.34 -8.71
N LEU A 368 13.05 -6.35 -7.80
CA LEU A 368 11.63 -6.43 -8.10
C LEU A 368 10.95 -5.10 -7.75
N PHE A 369 10.41 -4.43 -8.77
CA PHE A 369 9.71 -3.15 -8.63
C PHE A 369 8.27 -3.26 -9.10
N ILE A 370 7.36 -2.50 -8.49
CA ILE A 370 6.02 -2.27 -9.01
C ILE A 370 5.96 -0.82 -9.49
N ALA A 371 5.45 -0.60 -10.70
CA ALA A 371 5.17 0.74 -11.19
C ALA A 371 3.77 1.20 -10.75
N ALA A 372 3.55 2.51 -10.72
CA ALA A 372 2.20 3.06 -10.54
C ALA A 372 1.21 2.41 -11.54
N PRO A 373 0.02 1.99 -11.08
CA PRO A 373 -0.99 1.41 -11.94
C PRO A 373 -1.36 2.41 -13.03
N LYS A 374 -1.39 1.95 -14.29
CA LYS A 374 -1.85 2.77 -15.41
C LYS A 374 -3.31 2.45 -15.67
N ALA A 375 -4.15 3.48 -15.69
CA ALA A 375 -5.48 3.37 -16.29
C ALA A 375 -5.29 2.92 -17.74
N ALA A 376 -5.79 1.74 -18.08
CA ALA A 376 -5.72 1.28 -19.45
C ALA A 376 -6.65 2.15 -20.31
N LYS A 377 -6.16 2.57 -21.49
CA LYS A 377 -7.00 3.03 -22.60
C LYS A 377 -7.24 1.81 -23.49
N PRO A 378 -8.26 0.99 -23.21
CA PRO A 378 -8.41 -0.31 -23.88
C PRO A 378 -8.72 -0.09 -25.35
N ASP A 379 -7.96 -0.73 -26.24
CA ASP A 379 -8.43 -0.97 -27.62
C ASP A 379 -9.41 -2.16 -27.64
N GLU A 380 -9.83 -2.61 -28.83
CA GLU A 380 -10.74 -3.75 -28.96
C GLU A 380 -10.14 -5.09 -28.50
N LYS A 381 -8.81 -5.21 -28.44
CA LYS A 381 -8.10 -6.45 -28.12
C LYS A 381 -7.53 -6.47 -26.71
N TRP A 382 -7.67 -5.37 -25.96
CA TRP A 382 -7.14 -5.25 -24.62
C TRP A 382 -7.76 -6.33 -23.70
N THR A 383 -6.89 -7.03 -22.99
CA THR A 383 -7.27 -8.00 -21.96
C THR A 383 -6.63 -7.60 -20.63
N PRO A 384 -7.23 -8.01 -19.50
CA PRO A 384 -6.68 -7.71 -18.18
C PRO A 384 -5.29 -8.32 -18.01
N GLN A 385 -4.30 -7.50 -17.68
CA GLN A 385 -2.90 -7.94 -17.63
C GLN A 385 -2.04 -7.10 -16.68
N ALA A 386 -0.86 -7.63 -16.34
CA ALA A 386 0.26 -6.86 -15.83
C ALA A 386 1.41 -6.88 -16.85
N GLN A 387 1.99 -5.72 -17.16
CA GLN A 387 3.14 -5.59 -18.06
C GLN A 387 4.45 -5.78 -17.29
N LEU A 388 5.39 -6.49 -17.90
CA LEU A 388 6.71 -6.76 -17.37
C LEU A 388 7.75 -5.98 -18.17
N ASN A 389 8.46 -5.07 -17.50
CA ASN A 389 9.53 -4.31 -18.14
C ASN A 389 10.87 -4.64 -17.48
N LEU A 390 11.88 -4.95 -18.29
CA LEU A 390 13.21 -5.34 -17.84
C LEU A 390 14.19 -4.20 -18.09
N ALA A 391 15.02 -3.89 -17.10
CA ALA A 391 16.09 -2.90 -17.21
C ALA A 391 17.40 -3.45 -16.67
N ALA A 392 18.53 -2.92 -17.14
CA ALA A 392 19.82 -3.17 -16.48
C ALA A 392 19.86 -2.45 -15.12
N GLN A 393 20.55 -3.05 -14.15
CA GLN A 393 20.72 -2.54 -12.78
C GLN A 393 21.26 -1.12 -12.78
#